data_AF-A0A2I6QNC3-F1
#
_entry.id   AF-A0A2I6QNC3-F1
#
_cell.length_a   1.000
_cell.length_b   1.000
_cell.length_c   1.000
_cell.angle_alpha   90.00
_cell.angle_beta   90.00
_cell.angle_gamma   90.00
#
_symmetry.space_group_name_H-M   'P 1'
#
loop_
_entity.id
_entity.type
_entity.pdbx_description
1 polymer ?
#
loop_
_entity_poly.entity_id
_entity_poly.type
_entity_poly.pdbx_seq_one_letter_code
_entity_poly.pdbx_strand_id
1 'polypeptide(L)'
;MQPTETFTVARRALDVEDYIDILRRHKGWIFGPFLLTLVASVVGVYLWPDKYESVAVVKIVQQQVPQNLVPSAITQDMADRINSMATTVLSRNVLTTIINNFDLYKSERKRLPMDDVIESYMKRDIHIEPIMTGAERSVPAFRVKFSYPERVLASKVVQDVTSRFISEQGTTRSAATIQTTQFMRDARDGAKKDLEELEQKLSEFRAANIGRLPDQVESNVRQLTALQTNYQFLTGSKNRADLEKLQIETNLRVEQARLTEFTKEPPPPTAAAAAAMKSDRLLEAERDIRNLEDRVSLTLQKYTEAHPDVQNLRSMLEIAKKRKEQVLKDEAENKAPAPTLVAANPQMRFQALDVQGNVQRLESSIRAKEIEIRDLEAQIKQVKSAMDRLEAQINAAPLGEQKYSDLLRERDLASAKYKELDGALDKAQLGQDLESRGQGERLELLDTASLPQYPTEPKRPQVIGIGAGIGLLLGIVIAAAREAKDTSLKNMKDVRAYTQMAILGSVPLLENDFVVRRRSRISWLGWTTACVMAAVTMAGSIVYYYTTKL
;
A
#
# COMPACT_ATOMS: atom_id res chain seq x y z
N MET A 1 28.19 35.86 -86.52
CA MET A 1 29.03 34.65 -86.41
C MET A 1 30.42 35.14 -86.03
N GLN A 2 31.08 34.73 -84.95
CA GLN A 2 31.00 33.51 -84.14
C GLN A 2 31.53 33.78 -82.70
N PRO A 3 31.20 32.92 -81.73
CA PRO A 3 31.34 33.16 -80.30
C PRO A 3 32.81 33.14 -79.84
N THR A 4 33.15 34.01 -78.90
CA THR A 4 34.32 33.85 -78.03
C THR A 4 34.11 32.61 -77.17
N GLU A 5 34.45 31.43 -77.71
CA GLU A 5 34.50 30.21 -76.93
C GLU A 5 35.54 30.39 -75.81
N THR A 6 35.03 30.48 -74.59
CA THR A 6 35.86 30.40 -73.40
C THR A 6 36.32 28.96 -73.29
N PHE A 7 37.55 28.67 -73.73
CA PHE A 7 38.20 27.38 -73.51
C PHE A 7 38.35 27.15 -72.00
N THR A 8 37.36 26.52 -71.38
CA THR A 8 37.47 25.97 -70.03
C THR A 8 38.14 24.60 -70.16
N VAL A 9 39.45 24.61 -70.38
CA VAL A 9 40.23 23.36 -70.48
C VAL A 9 40.30 22.72 -69.10
N ALA A 10 39.85 21.47 -69.00
CA ALA A 10 39.93 20.68 -67.78
C ALA A 10 41.40 20.49 -67.38
N ARG A 11 41.75 20.86 -66.14
CA ARG A 11 43.09 20.61 -65.59
C ARG A 11 43.36 19.10 -65.61
N ARG A 12 44.52 18.69 -66.11
CA ARG A 12 45.01 17.30 -66.07
C ARG A 12 45.02 16.80 -64.62
N ALA A 13 44.69 15.52 -64.39
CA ALA A 13 44.87 14.90 -63.08
C ALA A 13 46.36 14.92 -62.69
N LEU A 14 46.65 15.48 -61.51
CA LEU A 14 48.00 15.62 -60.96
C LEU A 14 48.59 14.24 -60.63
N ASP A 15 49.84 14.02 -61.03
CA ASP A 15 50.59 12.80 -60.72
C ASP A 15 51.40 12.95 -59.43
N VAL A 16 51.91 11.86 -58.85
CA VAL A 16 52.70 11.87 -57.61
C VAL A 16 53.97 12.74 -57.76
N GLU A 17 54.59 12.72 -58.94
CA GLU A 17 55.72 13.59 -59.29
C GLU A 17 55.35 15.09 -59.20
N ASP A 18 54.15 15.46 -59.66
CA ASP A 18 53.67 16.84 -59.65
C ASP A 18 53.46 17.34 -58.20
N TYR A 19 52.97 16.48 -57.30
CA TYR A 19 52.85 16.82 -55.88
C TYR A 19 54.21 17.06 -55.20
N ILE A 20 55.23 16.28 -55.54
CA ILE A 20 56.61 16.45 -55.01
C ILE A 20 57.22 17.76 -55.52
N ASP A 21 56.99 18.11 -56.78
CA ASP A 21 57.49 19.36 -57.37
C ASP A 21 56.77 20.59 -56.81
N ILE A 22 55.46 20.50 -56.57
CA ILE A 22 54.68 21.52 -55.85
C ILE A 22 55.27 21.73 -54.45
N LEU A 23 55.57 20.64 -53.73
CA LEU A 23 56.18 20.68 -52.40
C LEU A 23 57.56 21.34 -52.41
N ARG A 24 58.43 20.99 -53.37
CA ARG A 24 59.79 21.53 -53.49
C ARG A 24 59.77 23.03 -53.83
N ARG A 25 58.84 23.46 -54.69
CA ARG A 25 58.67 24.86 -55.11
C ARG A 25 58.09 25.74 -54.01
N HIS A 26 57.17 25.19 -53.21
CA HIS A 26 56.47 25.91 -52.14
C HIS A 26 57.00 25.63 -50.73
N LYS A 27 58.17 24.99 -50.60
CA LYS A 27 58.77 24.62 -49.31
C LYS A 27 58.80 25.74 -48.27
N GLY A 28 59.04 27.00 -48.67
CA GLY A 28 59.01 28.14 -47.76
C GLY A 28 57.61 28.52 -47.26
N TRP A 29 56.59 28.35 -48.09
CA TRP A 29 55.19 28.62 -47.72
C TRP A 29 54.57 27.52 -46.86
N ILE A 30 55.13 26.31 -46.90
CA ILE A 30 54.77 25.22 -46.00
C ILE A 30 55.54 25.35 -44.67
N PHE A 31 56.85 25.61 -44.75
CA PHE A 31 57.72 25.64 -43.58
C PHE A 31 57.52 26.88 -42.71
N GLY A 32 57.14 28.02 -43.28
CA GLY A 32 56.89 29.26 -42.53
C GLY A 32 55.77 29.15 -41.50
N PRO A 33 54.53 28.81 -41.92
CA PRO A 33 53.42 28.59 -41.01
C PRO A 33 53.67 27.47 -40.00
N PHE A 34 54.33 26.39 -40.43
CA PHE A 34 54.76 25.30 -39.55
C PHE A 34 55.67 25.81 -38.43
N LEU A 35 56.74 26.52 -38.78
CA LEU A 35 57.70 27.05 -37.80
C LEU A 35 57.05 28.09 -36.87
N LEU A 36 56.19 28.96 -37.40
CA LEU A 36 55.47 29.96 -36.61
C LEU A 36 54.55 29.32 -35.57
N THR A 37 53.69 28.40 -35.99
CA THR A 37 52.74 27.71 -35.09
C THR A 37 53.45 26.81 -34.10
N LEU A 38 54.55 26.16 -34.48
CA LEU A 38 55.39 25.37 -33.58
C LEU A 38 55.98 26.26 -32.48
N VAL A 39 56.61 27.38 -32.84
CA VAL A 39 57.15 28.34 -31.86
C VAL A 39 56.05 28.88 -30.96
N ALA A 40 54.92 29.31 -31.54
CA ALA A 40 53.78 29.81 -30.78
C ALA A 40 53.23 28.77 -29.80
N SER A 41 53.18 27.50 -30.20
CA SER A 41 52.70 26.40 -29.35
C SER A 41 53.66 26.07 -28.22
N VAL A 42 54.97 26.03 -28.48
CA VAL A 42 55.98 25.82 -27.44
C VAL A 42 55.96 26.99 -26.45
N VAL A 43 56.04 28.22 -26.93
CA VAL A 43 56.00 29.41 -26.06
C VAL A 43 54.70 29.45 -25.26
N GLY A 44 53.55 29.28 -25.92
CA GLY A 44 52.25 29.32 -25.26
C GLY A 44 52.09 28.27 -24.15
N VAL A 45 52.55 27.04 -24.37
CA VAL A 45 52.44 25.94 -23.40
C VAL A 45 53.30 26.16 -22.16
N TYR A 46 54.53 26.69 -22.32
CA TYR A 46 55.44 26.92 -21.20
C TYR A 46 55.11 28.21 -20.42
N LEU A 47 54.33 29.12 -21.00
CA LEU A 47 53.78 30.28 -20.30
C LEU A 47 52.46 29.97 -19.59
N TRP A 48 51.80 28.85 -19.90
CA TRP A 48 50.52 28.48 -19.28
C TRP A 48 50.76 27.96 -17.84
N PRO A 49 49.91 28.32 -16.86
CA PRO A 49 50.14 27.93 -15.48
C PRO A 49 49.87 26.44 -15.30
N ASP A 50 50.79 25.76 -14.63
CA ASP A 50 50.60 24.36 -14.32
C ASP A 50 49.49 24.16 -13.30
N LYS A 51 48.71 23.10 -13.51
CA LYS A 51 47.78 22.59 -12.52
C LYS A 51 48.23 21.21 -12.05
N TYR A 52 48.11 21.01 -10.76
CA TYR A 52 48.33 19.74 -10.10
C TYR A 52 46.98 19.11 -9.77
N GLU A 53 46.79 17.86 -10.18
CA GLU A 53 45.57 17.11 -9.90
C GLU A 53 45.77 16.22 -8.67
N SER A 54 44.94 16.41 -7.65
CA SER A 54 44.86 15.48 -6.52
C SER A 54 43.69 14.53 -6.72
N VAL A 55 43.89 13.26 -6.37
CA VAL A 55 42.87 12.20 -6.49
C VAL A 55 42.70 11.50 -5.15
N ALA A 56 41.46 11.23 -4.75
CA ALA A 56 41.12 10.31 -3.66
C ALA A 56 40.14 9.25 -4.16
N VAL A 57 40.24 8.04 -3.60
CA VAL A 57 39.38 6.91 -3.97
C VAL A 57 38.49 6.55 -2.78
N VAL A 58 37.19 6.57 -2.98
CA VAL A 58 36.18 6.17 -1.99
C VAL A 58 35.56 4.86 -2.43
N LYS A 59 35.62 3.85 -1.56
CA LYS A 59 35.02 2.54 -1.78
C LYS A 59 33.65 2.47 -1.10
N ILE A 60 32.71 1.83 -1.76
CA ILE A 60 31.39 1.52 -1.21
C ILE A 60 31.45 0.12 -0.60
N VAL A 61 31.31 0.05 0.72
CA VAL A 61 31.23 -1.23 1.44
C VAL A 61 29.76 -1.60 1.56
N GLN A 62 29.36 -2.69 0.91
CA GLN A 62 27.99 -3.19 0.97
C GLN A 62 27.69 -3.81 2.34
N GLN A 63 26.42 -3.81 2.73
CA GLN A 63 25.92 -4.46 3.93
C GLN A 63 26.18 -5.99 3.85
N GLN A 64 26.69 -6.58 4.93
CA GLN A 64 26.98 -8.03 5.00
C GLN A 64 25.74 -8.87 5.32
N VAL A 65 24.67 -8.24 5.82
CA VAL A 65 23.40 -8.91 6.13
C VAL A 65 22.57 -9.05 4.84
N PRO A 66 22.05 -10.25 4.53
CA PRO A 66 21.21 -10.48 3.36
C PRO A 66 19.99 -9.52 3.28
N GLN A 67 19.77 -8.91 2.11
CA GLN A 67 18.72 -7.90 1.86
C GLN A 67 17.27 -8.43 2.06
N ASN A 68 17.08 -9.74 2.03
CA ASN A 68 15.78 -10.37 2.32
C ASN A 68 15.40 -10.31 3.81
N LEU A 69 16.38 -10.16 4.71
CA LEU A 69 16.14 -10.01 6.14
C LEU A 69 15.85 -8.55 6.52
N VAL A 70 16.49 -7.60 5.83
CA VAL A 70 16.31 -6.16 6.03
C VAL A 70 16.16 -5.49 4.67
N PRO A 71 14.94 -5.11 4.26
CA PRO A 71 14.76 -4.39 3.00
C PRO A 71 15.42 -3.02 3.10
N SER A 72 16.24 -2.67 2.11
CA SER A 72 16.83 -1.34 2.00
C SER A 72 15.71 -0.31 1.76
N ALA A 73 15.62 0.71 2.62
CA ALA A 73 14.67 1.81 2.45
C ALA A 73 14.96 2.66 1.19
N ILE A 74 16.10 2.45 0.53
CA ILE A 74 16.56 3.19 -0.66
C ILE A 74 16.72 2.19 -1.81
N THR A 75 15.81 2.24 -2.77
CA THR A 75 15.80 1.41 -4.00
C THR A 75 16.46 2.08 -5.21
N GLN A 76 17.05 3.26 -5.03
CA GLN A 76 17.64 4.05 -6.10
C GLN A 76 18.93 3.43 -6.65
N ASP A 77 19.17 3.58 -7.96
CA ASP A 77 20.43 3.18 -8.59
C ASP A 77 21.61 3.91 -7.91
N MET A 78 22.70 3.19 -7.68
CA MET A 78 23.88 3.68 -6.99
C MET A 78 24.50 4.88 -7.74
N ALA A 79 24.44 4.88 -9.07
CA ALA A 79 24.92 6.00 -9.88
C ALA A 79 24.13 7.29 -9.61
N ASP A 80 22.80 7.21 -9.55
CA ASP A 80 21.94 8.35 -9.27
C ASP A 80 22.13 8.86 -7.84
N ARG A 81 22.37 7.94 -6.90
CA ARG A 81 22.69 8.29 -5.51
C ARG A 81 24.00 9.06 -5.41
N ILE A 82 25.07 8.59 -6.07
CA ILE A 82 26.36 9.31 -6.14
C ILE A 82 26.16 10.71 -6.74
N ASN A 83 25.37 10.83 -7.81
CA ASN A 83 25.07 12.12 -8.42
C ASN A 83 24.30 13.06 -7.47
N SER A 84 23.32 12.56 -6.71
CA SER A 84 22.58 13.36 -5.72
C SER A 84 23.45 13.79 -4.51
N MET A 85 24.39 12.93 -4.09
CA MET A 85 25.38 13.30 -3.10
C MET A 85 26.34 14.34 -3.66
N ALA A 86 26.76 14.19 -4.92
CA ALA A 86 27.62 15.15 -5.60
C ALA A 86 26.97 16.52 -5.70
N THR A 87 25.68 16.62 -6.04
CA THR A 87 24.99 17.92 -6.06
C THR A 87 24.90 18.56 -4.67
N THR A 88 24.75 17.76 -3.62
CA THR A 88 24.67 18.24 -2.23
C THR A 88 26.04 18.70 -1.72
N VAL A 89 27.09 17.89 -1.91
CA VAL A 89 28.47 18.21 -1.50
C VAL A 89 29.06 19.34 -2.35
N LEU A 90 28.69 19.44 -3.63
CA LEU A 90 29.08 20.54 -4.52
C LEU A 90 28.06 21.68 -4.53
N SER A 91 27.24 21.80 -3.48
CA SER A 91 26.32 22.92 -3.31
C SER A 91 27.07 24.24 -3.09
N ARG A 92 26.44 25.36 -3.46
CA ARG A 92 27.03 26.70 -3.34
C ARG A 92 27.59 26.97 -1.94
N ASN A 93 26.85 26.62 -0.89
CA ASN A 93 27.25 26.92 0.48
C ASN A 93 28.50 26.13 0.89
N VAL A 94 28.57 24.85 0.50
CA VAL A 94 29.74 24.01 0.77
C VAL A 94 30.95 24.51 -0.02
N LEU A 95 30.79 24.78 -1.32
CA LEU A 95 31.88 25.29 -2.16
C LEU A 95 32.39 26.66 -1.69
N THR A 96 31.50 27.58 -1.31
CA THR A 96 31.88 28.87 -0.70
C THR A 96 32.73 28.66 0.56
N THR A 97 32.33 27.72 1.42
CA THR A 97 33.05 27.40 2.66
C THR A 97 34.45 26.87 2.36
N ILE A 98 34.57 25.95 1.39
CA ILE A 98 35.86 25.38 0.96
C ILE A 98 36.77 26.48 0.38
N ILE A 99 36.23 27.31 -0.52
CA ILE A 99 36.98 28.41 -1.14
C ILE A 99 37.53 29.37 -0.09
N ASN A 100 36.72 29.73 0.92
CA ASN A 100 37.14 30.65 1.97
C ASN A 100 38.14 30.00 2.94
N ASN A 101 37.90 28.76 3.38
CA ASN A 101 38.76 28.06 4.33
C ASN A 101 40.18 27.81 3.79
N PHE A 102 40.29 27.48 2.50
CA PHE A 102 41.57 27.23 1.83
C PHE A 102 42.09 28.43 1.02
N ASP A 103 41.42 29.58 1.12
CA ASP A 103 41.76 30.84 0.44
C ASP A 103 42.01 30.67 -1.07
N LEU A 104 41.17 29.88 -1.73
CA LEU A 104 41.30 29.53 -3.16
C LEU A 104 40.98 30.72 -4.07
N TYR A 105 41.45 30.67 -5.32
CA TYR A 105 41.07 31.61 -6.40
C TYR A 105 41.22 33.09 -6.03
N LYS A 106 42.34 33.48 -5.39
CA LYS A 106 42.55 34.84 -4.85
C LYS A 106 42.48 35.93 -5.93
N SER A 107 42.94 35.63 -7.15
CA SER A 107 42.97 36.58 -8.26
C SER A 107 41.59 36.77 -8.88
N GLU A 108 40.83 35.68 -8.97
CA GLU A 108 39.51 35.62 -9.57
C GLU A 108 38.48 36.24 -8.63
N ARG A 109 38.55 35.98 -7.32
CA ARG A 109 37.66 36.61 -6.30
C ARG A 109 37.76 38.13 -6.23
N LYS A 110 38.88 38.71 -6.70
CA LYS A 110 39.03 40.18 -6.82
C LYS A 110 38.34 40.76 -8.04
N ARG A 111 38.10 39.94 -9.07
CA ARG A 111 37.59 40.36 -10.38
C ARG A 111 36.15 39.93 -10.62
N LEU A 112 35.73 38.85 -9.99
CA LEU A 112 34.45 38.20 -10.20
C LEU A 112 33.71 38.04 -8.87
N PRO A 113 32.36 38.14 -8.87
CA PRO A 113 31.54 37.70 -7.76
C PRO A 113 31.83 36.25 -7.37
N MET A 114 31.62 35.91 -6.10
CA MET A 114 31.84 34.53 -5.59
C MET A 114 31.09 33.48 -6.40
N ASP A 115 29.89 33.84 -6.86
CA ASP A 115 29.01 32.95 -7.62
C ASP A 115 29.62 32.53 -8.95
N ASP A 116 30.21 33.49 -9.67
CA ASP A 116 30.88 33.24 -10.94
C ASP A 116 32.17 32.44 -10.74
N VAL A 117 32.86 32.65 -9.60
CA VAL A 117 34.04 31.85 -9.23
C VAL A 117 33.65 30.38 -9.01
N ILE A 118 32.52 30.13 -8.34
CA ILE A 118 32.04 28.77 -8.08
C ILE A 118 31.65 28.06 -9.38
N GLU A 119 30.82 28.70 -10.21
CA GLU A 119 30.32 28.09 -11.44
C GLU A 119 31.41 27.93 -12.51
N SER A 120 32.26 28.95 -12.69
CA SER A 120 33.23 28.96 -13.80
C SER A 120 34.56 28.28 -13.49
N TYR A 121 34.92 28.17 -12.21
CA TYR A 121 36.22 27.62 -11.79
C TYR A 121 36.04 26.39 -10.90
N MET A 122 35.45 26.53 -9.71
CA MET A 122 35.41 25.44 -8.72
C MET A 122 34.70 24.19 -9.23
N LYS A 123 33.48 24.33 -9.79
CA LYS A 123 32.73 23.19 -10.35
C LYS A 123 33.38 22.59 -11.59
N ARG A 124 34.18 23.36 -12.33
CA ARG A 124 34.94 22.89 -13.49
C ARG A 124 36.20 22.15 -13.06
N ASP A 125 36.84 22.56 -11.98
CA ASP A 125 38.09 21.97 -11.48
C ASP A 125 37.84 20.71 -10.63
N ILE A 126 36.62 20.50 -10.09
CA ILE A 126 36.24 19.28 -9.34
C ILE A 126 35.53 18.28 -10.28
N HIS A 127 36.03 17.05 -10.31
CA HIS A 127 35.41 15.95 -11.03
C HIS A 127 35.19 14.74 -10.13
N ILE A 128 33.98 14.17 -10.22
CA ILE A 128 33.62 12.94 -9.52
C ILE A 128 33.33 11.89 -10.58
N GLU A 129 34.13 10.84 -10.61
CA GLU A 129 34.05 9.79 -11.62
C GLU A 129 33.79 8.44 -10.95
N PRO A 130 32.72 7.71 -11.31
CA PRO A 130 32.54 6.33 -10.85
C PRO A 130 33.63 5.42 -11.44
N ILE A 131 34.15 4.50 -10.63
CA ILE A 131 35.02 3.42 -11.10
C ILE A 131 34.12 2.22 -11.38
N MET A 132 33.90 1.92 -12.66
CA MET A 132 33.18 0.73 -13.08
C MET A 132 34.15 -0.45 -13.19
N THR A 133 33.82 -1.59 -12.58
CA THR A 133 34.60 -2.84 -12.71
C THR A 133 33.70 -3.97 -13.19
N GLY A 134 33.95 -4.50 -14.39
CA GLY A 134 33.29 -5.70 -14.90
C GLY A 134 31.94 -5.48 -15.61
N ALA A 135 31.34 -6.60 -16.07
CA ALA A 135 30.15 -6.65 -16.93
C ALA A 135 28.81 -6.38 -16.20
N GLU A 136 28.82 -6.31 -14.87
CA GLU A 136 27.68 -5.89 -14.04
C GLU A 136 27.85 -4.42 -13.64
N ARG A 137 26.77 -3.64 -13.72
CA ARG A 137 26.69 -2.19 -13.43
C ARG A 137 26.86 -1.85 -11.95
N SER A 138 27.74 -2.53 -11.24
CA SER A 138 28.09 -2.24 -9.86
C SER A 138 29.19 -1.18 -9.86
N VAL A 139 28.97 -0.05 -9.18
CA VAL A 139 30.00 0.97 -8.93
C VAL A 139 30.59 0.70 -7.53
N PRO A 140 31.65 -0.12 -7.39
CA PRO A 140 32.21 -0.43 -6.07
C PRO A 140 33.02 0.72 -5.47
N ALA A 141 33.40 1.72 -6.28
CA ALA A 141 34.18 2.87 -5.85
C ALA A 141 33.98 4.06 -6.77
N PHE A 142 34.29 5.26 -6.30
CA PHE A 142 34.38 6.48 -7.10
C PHE A 142 35.63 7.27 -6.77
N ARG A 143 36.06 8.11 -7.71
CA ARG A 143 37.21 8.99 -7.56
C ARG A 143 36.76 10.43 -7.47
N VAL A 144 37.31 11.15 -6.51
CA VAL A 144 37.19 12.60 -6.40
C VAL A 144 38.50 13.22 -6.87
N LYS A 145 38.44 14.07 -7.89
CA LYS A 145 39.59 14.76 -8.47
C LYS A 145 39.42 16.26 -8.31
N PHE A 146 40.51 16.96 -8.01
CA PHE A 146 40.55 18.42 -8.00
C PHE A 146 41.88 18.93 -8.56
N SER A 147 41.80 19.85 -9.51
CA SER A 147 42.95 20.42 -10.21
C SER A 147 43.22 21.85 -9.79
N TYR A 148 44.38 22.12 -9.18
CA TYR A 148 44.73 23.46 -8.69
C TYR A 148 46.24 23.77 -8.86
N PRO A 149 46.64 25.06 -9.02
CA PRO A 149 48.05 25.42 -9.21
C PRO A 149 48.98 25.08 -8.03
N GLU A 150 48.43 24.95 -6.82
CA GLU A 150 49.21 24.61 -5.63
C GLU A 150 48.92 23.17 -5.17
N ARG A 151 49.97 22.32 -5.19
CA ARG A 151 49.87 20.89 -4.88
C ARG A 151 49.27 20.57 -3.50
N VAL A 152 49.62 21.36 -2.48
CA VAL A 152 49.17 21.12 -1.09
C VAL A 152 47.70 21.49 -0.93
N LEU A 153 47.29 22.62 -1.52
CA LEU A 153 45.88 23.03 -1.51
C LEU A 153 45.02 22.04 -2.30
N ALA A 154 45.50 21.53 -3.44
CA ALA A 154 44.79 20.50 -4.20
C ALA A 154 44.46 19.26 -3.34
N SER A 155 45.46 18.72 -2.63
CA SER A 155 45.29 17.57 -1.73
C SER A 155 44.33 17.87 -0.57
N LYS A 156 44.49 19.02 0.09
CA LYS A 156 43.60 19.42 1.21
C LYS A 156 42.14 19.58 0.80
N VAL A 157 41.87 20.15 -0.37
CA VAL A 157 40.50 20.31 -0.88
C VAL A 157 39.87 18.95 -1.17
N VAL A 158 40.58 18.04 -1.84
CA VAL A 158 40.07 16.68 -2.08
C VAL A 158 39.80 15.94 -0.78
N GLN A 159 40.68 16.09 0.22
CA GLN A 159 40.48 15.49 1.54
C GLN A 159 39.22 16.03 2.23
N ASP A 160 39.00 17.36 2.21
CA ASP A 160 37.81 17.98 2.81
C ASP A 160 36.54 17.53 2.09
N VAL A 161 36.51 17.60 0.75
CA VAL A 161 35.37 17.14 -0.07
C VAL A 161 35.06 15.67 0.22
N THR A 162 36.08 14.81 0.25
CA THR A 162 35.91 13.39 0.52
C THR A 162 35.36 13.12 1.92
N SER A 163 35.84 13.85 2.93
CA SER A 163 35.31 13.75 4.30
C SER A 163 33.84 14.14 4.38
N ARG A 164 33.43 15.16 3.62
CA ARG A 164 32.03 15.60 3.53
C ARG A 164 31.13 14.56 2.88
N PHE A 165 31.60 13.86 1.84
CA PHE A 165 30.86 12.73 1.26
C PHE A 165 30.58 11.65 2.30
N ILE A 166 31.58 11.27 3.09
CA ILE A 166 31.44 10.24 4.12
C ILE A 166 30.47 10.70 5.23
N SER A 167 30.58 11.95 5.69
CA SER A 167 29.68 12.48 6.74
C SER A 167 28.24 12.67 6.25
N GLU A 168 28.07 13.15 5.01
CA GLU A 168 26.76 13.37 4.40
C GLU A 168 26.01 12.03 4.22
N GLN A 169 26.74 11.00 3.80
CA GLN A 169 26.16 9.67 3.62
C GLN A 169 25.65 9.08 4.93
N GLY A 170 26.40 9.21 6.03
CA GLY A 170 25.96 8.74 7.35
C GLY A 170 24.75 9.51 7.88
N THR A 171 24.75 10.84 7.74
CA THR A 171 23.66 11.70 8.23
C THR A 171 22.36 11.45 7.49
N THR A 172 22.39 11.48 6.15
CA THR A 172 21.20 11.31 5.31
C THR A 172 20.60 9.90 5.42
N ARG A 173 21.45 8.87 5.50
CA ARG A 173 20.99 7.48 5.67
C ARG A 173 20.41 7.23 7.06
N SER A 174 21.06 7.73 8.11
CA SER A 174 20.55 7.61 9.48
C SER A 174 19.20 8.33 9.61
N ALA A 175 19.07 9.55 9.06
CA ALA A 175 17.81 10.30 9.08
C ALA A 175 16.68 9.53 8.36
N ALA A 176 16.95 8.99 7.16
CA ALA A 176 15.98 8.19 6.41
C ALA A 176 15.55 6.94 7.20
N THR A 177 16.50 6.22 7.82
CA THR A 177 16.21 4.99 8.59
C THR A 177 15.38 5.28 9.84
N ILE A 178 15.69 6.37 10.56
CA ILE A 178 14.91 6.85 11.70
C ILE A 178 13.50 7.23 11.26
N GLN A 179 13.36 7.96 10.15
CA GLN A 179 12.07 8.38 9.63
C GLN A 179 11.21 7.19 9.17
N THR A 180 11.80 6.21 8.47
CA THR A 180 11.09 4.99 8.08
C THR A 180 10.63 4.20 9.30
N THR A 181 11.49 4.02 10.30
CA THR A 181 11.12 3.30 11.53
C THR A 181 10.01 4.02 12.29
N GLN A 182 10.07 5.35 12.35
CA GLN A 182 9.02 6.16 12.98
C GLN A 182 7.69 6.03 12.22
N PHE A 183 7.70 6.12 10.89
CA PHE A 183 6.50 5.89 10.08
C PHE A 183 5.91 4.50 10.30
N MET A 184 6.73 3.44 10.33
CA MET A 184 6.25 2.08 10.59
C MET A 184 5.67 1.94 11.99
N ARG A 185 6.25 2.60 12.99
CA ARG A 185 5.73 2.63 14.37
C ARG A 185 4.36 3.29 14.40
N ASP A 186 4.23 4.47 13.79
CA ASP A 186 2.97 5.21 13.76
C ASP A 186 1.87 4.46 12.98
N ALA A 187 2.23 3.80 11.88
CA ALA A 187 1.32 2.97 11.10
C ALA A 187 0.84 1.74 11.90
N ARG A 188 1.75 1.06 12.61
CA ARG A 188 1.44 -0.08 13.50
C ARG A 188 0.52 0.38 14.62
N ASP A 189 0.82 1.49 15.27
CA ASP A 189 0.01 2.04 16.37
C ASP A 189 -1.39 2.46 15.89
N GLY A 190 -1.49 3.03 14.68
CA GLY A 190 -2.78 3.28 14.03
C GLY A 190 -3.58 2.00 13.78
N ALA A 191 -2.96 0.99 13.16
CA ALA A 191 -3.61 -0.30 12.91
C ALA A 191 -4.02 -1.02 14.21
N LYS A 192 -3.25 -0.82 15.29
CA LYS A 192 -3.60 -1.34 16.62
C LYS A 192 -4.89 -0.69 17.14
N LYS A 193 -5.02 0.64 17.04
CA LYS A 193 -6.23 1.35 17.44
C LYS A 193 -7.44 0.92 16.62
N ASP A 194 -7.28 0.77 15.30
CA ASP A 194 -8.34 0.28 14.42
C ASP A 194 -8.82 -1.12 14.84
N LEU A 195 -7.88 -2.01 15.19
CA LEU A 195 -8.19 -3.34 15.71
C LEU A 195 -8.90 -3.27 17.06
N GLU A 196 -8.41 -2.49 18.01
CA GLU A 196 -9.03 -2.30 19.32
C GLU A 196 -10.45 -1.74 19.20
N GLU A 197 -10.70 -0.81 18.27
CA GLU A 197 -12.04 -0.26 18.00
C GLU A 197 -12.99 -1.32 17.42
N LEU A 198 -12.51 -2.14 16.47
CA LEU A 198 -13.31 -3.24 15.89
C LEU A 198 -13.60 -4.33 16.92
N GLU A 199 -12.63 -4.67 17.77
CA GLU A 199 -12.81 -5.61 18.88
C GLU A 199 -13.84 -5.08 19.89
N GLN A 200 -13.80 -3.79 20.20
CA GLN A 200 -14.79 -3.16 21.06
C GLN A 200 -16.18 -3.19 20.41
N LYS A 201 -16.32 -2.80 19.14
CA LYS A 201 -17.58 -2.88 18.39
C LYS A 201 -18.14 -4.30 18.35
N LEU A 202 -17.27 -5.30 18.14
CA LEU A 202 -17.66 -6.71 18.14
C LEU A 202 -18.13 -7.15 19.54
N SER A 203 -17.46 -6.71 20.60
CA SER A 203 -17.84 -6.98 21.99
C SER A 203 -19.19 -6.34 22.33
N GLU A 204 -19.40 -5.07 21.99
CA GLU A 204 -20.67 -4.37 22.17
C GLU A 204 -21.80 -5.03 21.36
N PHE A 205 -21.52 -5.45 20.12
CA PHE A 205 -22.47 -6.20 19.30
C PHE A 205 -22.84 -7.54 19.94
N ARG A 206 -21.86 -8.29 20.49
CA ARG A 206 -22.10 -9.53 21.23
C ARG A 206 -22.95 -9.30 22.47
N ALA A 207 -22.64 -8.26 23.25
CA ALA A 207 -23.39 -7.90 24.46
C ALA A 207 -24.84 -7.47 24.15
N ALA A 208 -25.07 -6.75 23.05
CA ALA A 208 -26.40 -6.32 22.64
C ALA A 208 -27.26 -7.44 22.04
N ASN A 209 -26.64 -8.51 21.52
CA ASN A 209 -27.32 -9.58 20.77
C ASN A 209 -27.19 -10.97 21.43
N ILE A 210 -27.05 -11.03 22.76
CA ILE A 210 -26.98 -12.29 23.51
C ILE A 210 -28.20 -13.17 23.18
N GLY A 211 -27.96 -14.45 22.88
CA GLY A 211 -28.98 -15.43 22.50
C GLY A 211 -29.39 -15.40 21.03
N ARG A 212 -28.85 -14.47 20.22
CA ARG A 212 -29.17 -14.33 18.78
C ARG A 212 -27.97 -14.51 17.87
N LEU A 213 -26.81 -14.84 18.42
CA LEU A 213 -25.58 -14.99 17.65
C LEU A 213 -25.52 -16.37 16.95
N PRO A 214 -24.88 -16.47 15.77
CA PRO A 214 -24.81 -17.72 15.00
C PRO A 214 -24.21 -18.92 15.77
N ASP A 215 -23.20 -18.67 16.60
CA ASP A 215 -22.57 -19.65 17.49
C ASP A 215 -23.51 -20.16 18.60
N GLN A 216 -24.54 -19.40 18.94
CA GLN A 216 -25.56 -19.76 19.94
C GLN A 216 -26.83 -20.36 19.31
N VAL A 217 -27.08 -20.15 18.01
CA VAL A 217 -28.26 -20.70 17.32
C VAL A 217 -28.33 -22.21 17.45
N GLU A 218 -27.21 -22.92 17.27
CA GLU A 218 -27.19 -24.39 17.41
C GLU A 218 -27.56 -24.84 18.83
N SER A 219 -27.06 -24.14 19.85
CA SER A 219 -27.42 -24.39 21.26
C SER A 219 -28.90 -24.12 21.52
N ASN A 220 -29.43 -23.02 20.96
CA ASN A 220 -30.84 -22.66 21.09
C ASN A 220 -31.74 -23.69 20.41
N VAL A 221 -31.38 -24.18 19.21
CA VAL A 221 -32.15 -25.23 18.52
C VAL A 221 -32.20 -26.49 19.37
N ARG A 222 -31.08 -26.92 19.98
CA ARG A 222 -31.07 -28.07 20.90
C ARG A 222 -31.99 -27.87 22.11
N GLN A 223 -31.99 -26.68 22.71
CA GLN A 223 -32.90 -26.35 23.80
C GLN A 223 -34.37 -26.32 23.36
N LEU A 224 -34.66 -25.78 22.18
CA LEU A 224 -35.99 -25.76 21.61
C LEU A 224 -36.52 -27.19 21.38
N THR A 225 -35.71 -28.09 20.83
CA THR A 225 -36.07 -29.50 20.67
C THR A 225 -36.38 -30.16 22.01
N ALA A 226 -35.56 -29.91 23.05
CA ALA A 226 -35.83 -30.45 24.39
C ALA A 226 -37.15 -29.92 25.00
N LEU A 227 -37.42 -28.62 24.84
CA LEU A 227 -38.69 -28.02 25.26
C LEU A 227 -39.89 -28.56 24.46
N GLN A 228 -39.74 -28.80 23.16
CA GLN A 228 -40.76 -29.43 22.32
C GLN A 228 -41.10 -30.84 22.81
N THR A 229 -40.10 -31.65 23.14
CA THR A 229 -40.32 -32.99 23.71
C THR A 229 -41.06 -32.90 25.05
N ASN A 230 -40.67 -31.96 25.93
CA ASN A 230 -41.35 -31.74 27.20
C ASN A 230 -42.80 -31.27 27.01
N TYR A 231 -43.05 -30.36 26.07
CA TYR A 231 -44.39 -29.88 25.73
C TYR A 231 -45.30 -31.03 25.25
N GLN A 232 -44.79 -31.91 24.37
CA GLN A 232 -45.54 -33.09 23.92
C GLN A 232 -45.85 -34.04 25.08
N PHE A 233 -44.89 -34.25 25.98
CA PHE A 233 -45.09 -35.09 27.17
C PHE A 233 -46.16 -34.52 28.12
N LEU A 234 -46.11 -33.23 28.42
CA LEU A 234 -47.09 -32.56 29.28
C LEU A 234 -48.48 -32.55 28.65
N THR A 235 -48.57 -32.27 27.35
CA THR A 235 -49.83 -32.29 26.60
C THR A 235 -50.44 -33.69 26.59
N GLY A 236 -49.63 -34.73 26.38
CA GLY A 236 -50.07 -36.12 26.46
C GLY A 236 -50.54 -36.51 27.87
N SER A 237 -49.87 -36.01 28.91
CA SER A 237 -50.29 -36.23 30.30
C SER A 237 -51.61 -35.55 30.63
N LYS A 238 -51.80 -34.31 30.17
CA LYS A 238 -53.07 -33.59 30.31
C LYS A 238 -54.21 -34.34 29.62
N ASN A 239 -54.01 -34.77 28.37
CA ASN A 239 -55.02 -35.53 27.63
C ASN A 239 -55.42 -36.83 28.35
N ARG A 240 -54.48 -37.53 28.99
CA ARG A 240 -54.79 -38.72 29.82
C ARG A 240 -55.62 -38.33 31.05
N ALA A 241 -55.24 -37.27 31.76
CA ALA A 241 -55.98 -36.79 32.92
C ALA A 241 -57.40 -36.32 32.57
N ASP A 242 -57.58 -35.66 31.41
CA ASP A 242 -58.89 -35.26 30.88
C ASP A 242 -59.78 -36.48 30.57
N LEU A 243 -59.23 -37.54 29.96
CA LEU A 243 -59.95 -38.79 29.70
C LEU A 243 -60.35 -39.51 30.98
N GLU A 244 -59.46 -39.59 31.96
CA GLU A 244 -59.76 -40.19 33.28
C GLU A 244 -60.83 -39.38 34.02
N LYS A 245 -60.75 -38.04 33.98
CA LYS A 245 -61.80 -37.17 34.54
C LYS A 245 -63.15 -37.45 33.88
N LEU A 246 -63.20 -37.55 32.54
CA LEU A 246 -64.43 -37.85 31.81
C LEU A 246 -65.03 -39.21 32.23
N GLN A 247 -64.19 -40.23 32.43
CA GLN A 247 -64.64 -41.54 32.93
C GLN A 247 -65.22 -41.45 34.34
N ILE A 248 -64.56 -40.72 35.24
CA ILE A 248 -65.04 -40.52 36.62
C ILE A 248 -66.36 -39.72 36.62
N GLU A 249 -66.48 -38.67 35.81
CA GLU A 249 -67.72 -37.90 35.65
C GLU A 249 -68.86 -38.77 35.09
N THR A 250 -68.55 -39.68 34.17
CA THR A 250 -69.52 -40.63 33.62
C THR A 250 -70.01 -41.58 34.73
N ASN A 251 -69.10 -42.12 35.54
CA ASN A 251 -69.43 -42.97 36.69
C ASN A 251 -70.23 -42.21 37.75
N LEU A 252 -69.86 -40.95 38.02
CA LEU A 252 -70.59 -40.07 38.93
C LEU A 252 -72.04 -39.89 38.47
N ARG A 253 -72.28 -39.65 37.18
CA ARG A 253 -73.64 -39.52 36.64
C ARG A 253 -74.46 -40.80 36.83
N VAL A 254 -73.83 -41.97 36.66
CA VAL A 254 -74.49 -43.27 36.89
C VAL A 254 -74.86 -43.44 38.36
N GLU A 255 -73.93 -43.16 39.29
CA GLU A 255 -74.20 -43.26 40.73
C GLU A 255 -75.21 -42.21 41.22
N GLN A 256 -75.21 -41.00 40.63
CA GLN A 256 -76.24 -39.99 40.89
C GLN A 256 -77.62 -40.40 40.36
N ALA A 257 -77.69 -41.06 39.20
CA ALA A 257 -78.92 -41.63 38.66
C ALA A 257 -79.45 -42.76 39.56
N ARG A 258 -78.56 -43.62 40.09
CA ARG A 258 -78.91 -44.63 41.09
C ARG A 258 -79.40 -44.02 42.39
N LEU A 259 -78.72 -43.00 42.90
CA LEU A 259 -79.13 -42.29 44.10
C LEU A 259 -80.53 -41.70 43.92
N THR A 260 -80.81 -41.06 42.78
CA THR A 260 -82.16 -40.54 42.47
C THR A 260 -83.21 -41.63 42.30
N GLU A 261 -82.84 -42.83 41.86
CA GLU A 261 -83.73 -44.00 41.80
C GLU A 261 -84.06 -44.54 43.21
N PHE A 262 -83.07 -44.63 44.11
CA PHE A 262 -83.28 -45.02 45.52
C PHE A 262 -84.08 -43.98 46.33
N THR A 263 -84.11 -42.73 45.87
CA THR A 263 -84.83 -41.63 46.52
C THR A 263 -86.21 -41.38 45.90
N LYS A 264 -86.59 -42.11 44.82
CA LYS A 264 -87.92 -42.01 44.19
C LYS A 264 -88.93 -42.94 44.87
N GLU A 265 -89.94 -42.33 45.47
CA GLU A 265 -91.16 -42.97 45.96
C GLU A 265 -92.12 -43.24 44.77
N PRO A 266 -92.86 -44.37 44.70
CA PRO A 266 -93.99 -44.50 43.76
C PRO A 266 -95.17 -43.67 44.32
N PRO A 267 -95.66 -42.65 43.62
CA PRO A 267 -96.61 -41.72 44.23
C PRO A 267 -98.05 -42.26 44.21
N PRO A 268 -98.88 -41.90 45.20
CA PRO A 268 -100.33 -41.98 45.08
C PRO A 268 -100.85 -40.93 44.07
N PRO A 269 -102.02 -41.14 43.43
CA PRO A 269 -102.36 -40.55 42.13
C PRO A 269 -102.60 -39.03 42.09
N THR A 270 -102.55 -38.31 43.21
CA THR A 270 -103.02 -36.91 43.28
C THR A 270 -101.95 -35.88 43.66
N ALA A 271 -100.73 -36.29 44.03
CA ALA A 271 -99.62 -35.35 44.32
C ALA A 271 -98.45 -35.37 43.31
N ALA A 272 -98.43 -36.35 42.40
CA ALA A 272 -97.34 -36.55 41.44
C ALA A 272 -97.19 -35.43 40.40
N ALA A 273 -98.27 -34.79 39.98
CA ALA A 273 -98.25 -33.80 38.90
C ALA A 273 -97.61 -32.46 39.32
N ALA A 274 -97.72 -32.08 40.59
CA ALA A 274 -97.25 -30.78 41.08
C ALA A 274 -95.78 -30.78 41.53
N ALA A 275 -95.26 -31.92 42.00
CA ALA A 275 -93.84 -32.06 42.40
C ALA A 275 -92.93 -32.40 41.20
N ALA A 276 -93.41 -33.24 40.26
CA ALA A 276 -92.68 -33.55 39.04
C ALA A 276 -92.50 -32.31 38.14
N MET A 277 -93.55 -31.48 37.95
CA MET A 277 -93.43 -30.23 37.20
C MET A 277 -92.46 -29.22 37.82
N LYS A 278 -92.24 -29.23 39.13
CA LYS A 278 -91.33 -28.29 39.82
C LYS A 278 -89.87 -28.70 39.65
N SER A 279 -89.57 -29.98 39.83
CA SER A 279 -88.22 -30.52 39.58
C SER A 279 -87.86 -30.47 38.09
N ASP A 280 -88.82 -30.64 37.17
CA ASP A 280 -88.57 -30.51 35.73
C ASP A 280 -88.23 -29.06 35.34
N ARG A 281 -88.89 -28.06 35.92
CA ARG A 281 -88.64 -26.63 35.63
C ARG A 281 -87.22 -26.20 36.00
N LEU A 282 -86.67 -26.71 37.09
CA LEU A 282 -85.30 -26.44 37.50
C LEU A 282 -84.27 -27.14 36.61
N LEU A 283 -84.55 -28.40 36.26
CA LEU A 283 -83.71 -29.17 35.35
C LEU A 283 -83.70 -28.54 33.93
N GLU A 284 -84.83 -28.00 33.48
CA GLU A 284 -84.97 -27.27 32.22
C GLU A 284 -84.20 -25.95 32.26
N ALA A 285 -84.31 -25.17 33.34
CA ALA A 285 -83.54 -23.94 33.53
C ALA A 285 -82.01 -24.19 33.54
N GLU A 286 -81.55 -25.29 34.14
CA GLU A 286 -80.13 -25.68 34.10
C GLU A 286 -79.67 -26.14 32.72
N ARG A 287 -80.51 -26.88 32.00
CA ARG A 287 -80.21 -27.27 30.60
C ARG A 287 -80.13 -26.07 29.68
N ASP A 288 -81.03 -25.09 29.83
CA ASP A 288 -81.04 -23.86 29.04
C ASP A 288 -79.78 -23.03 29.27
N ILE A 289 -79.34 -22.88 30.53
CA ILE A 289 -78.09 -22.19 30.86
C ILE A 289 -76.91 -22.90 30.18
N ARG A 290 -76.82 -24.23 30.31
CA ARG A 290 -75.72 -25.01 29.72
C ARG A 290 -75.68 -24.89 28.20
N ASN A 291 -76.83 -25.00 27.53
CA ASN A 291 -76.94 -24.83 26.08
C ASN A 291 -76.54 -23.42 25.63
N LEU A 292 -76.88 -22.39 26.41
CA LEU A 292 -76.48 -21.01 26.14
C LEU A 292 -74.98 -20.79 26.37
N GLU A 293 -74.39 -21.40 27.40
CA GLU A 293 -72.93 -21.38 27.65
C GLU A 293 -72.16 -22.04 26.50
N ASP A 294 -72.62 -23.21 26.05
CA ASP A 294 -72.01 -23.92 24.92
C ASP A 294 -72.09 -23.09 23.64
N ARG A 295 -73.23 -22.43 23.37
CA ARG A 295 -73.38 -21.53 22.21
C ARG A 295 -72.49 -20.29 22.30
N VAL A 296 -72.35 -19.68 23.49
CA VAL A 296 -71.43 -18.55 23.69
C VAL A 296 -70.00 -18.99 23.40
N SER A 297 -69.59 -20.16 23.91
CA SER A 297 -68.23 -20.68 23.71
C SER A 297 -67.91 -20.98 22.24
N LEU A 298 -68.85 -21.60 21.51
CA LEU A 298 -68.72 -21.87 20.07
C LEU A 298 -68.69 -20.60 19.23
N THR A 299 -69.48 -19.59 19.59
CA THR A 299 -69.48 -18.29 18.89
C THR A 299 -68.18 -17.53 19.16
N LEU A 300 -67.61 -17.61 20.37
CA LEU A 300 -66.32 -16.99 20.73
C LEU A 300 -65.10 -17.62 20.03
N GLN A 301 -65.21 -18.86 19.54
CA GLN A 301 -64.18 -19.45 18.69
C GLN A 301 -64.14 -18.79 17.30
N LYS A 302 -65.22 -18.14 16.86
CA LYS A 302 -65.37 -17.55 15.52
C LYS A 302 -65.44 -16.01 15.53
N TYR A 303 -65.92 -15.42 16.62
CA TYR A 303 -66.18 -13.99 16.75
C TYR A 303 -65.56 -13.45 18.05
N THR A 304 -65.16 -12.18 18.05
CA THR A 304 -64.61 -11.49 19.22
C THR A 304 -65.70 -11.08 20.22
N GLU A 305 -65.31 -10.82 21.47
CA GLU A 305 -66.25 -10.52 22.58
C GLU A 305 -67.18 -9.32 22.35
N ALA A 306 -66.81 -8.41 21.44
CA ALA A 306 -67.59 -7.22 21.08
C ALA A 306 -68.64 -7.46 19.98
N HIS A 307 -68.71 -8.68 19.42
CA HIS A 307 -69.65 -8.98 18.35
C HIS A 307 -71.11 -8.95 18.86
N PRO A 308 -72.06 -8.33 18.12
CA PRO A 308 -73.46 -8.20 18.56
C PRO A 308 -74.10 -9.53 18.97
N ASP A 309 -73.80 -10.61 18.24
CA ASP A 309 -74.35 -11.93 18.54
C ASP A 309 -73.83 -12.54 19.84
N VAL A 310 -72.58 -12.25 20.21
CA VAL A 310 -72.00 -12.68 21.50
C VAL A 310 -72.64 -11.90 22.65
N GLN A 311 -72.87 -10.60 22.47
CA GLN A 311 -73.56 -9.78 23.47
C GLN A 311 -75.02 -10.21 23.64
N ASN A 312 -75.71 -10.56 22.55
CA ASN A 312 -77.07 -11.09 22.58
C ASN A 312 -77.14 -12.44 23.30
N LEU A 313 -76.19 -13.36 23.05
CA LEU A 313 -76.15 -14.64 23.77
C LEU A 313 -75.79 -14.47 25.25
N ARG A 314 -74.88 -13.55 25.59
CA ARG A 314 -74.57 -13.22 26.99
C ARG A 314 -75.76 -12.62 27.73
N SER A 315 -76.51 -11.72 27.09
CA SER A 315 -77.72 -11.16 27.71
C SER A 315 -78.80 -12.22 27.91
N MET A 316 -78.97 -13.15 26.96
CA MET A 316 -79.84 -14.31 27.10
C MET A 316 -79.41 -15.25 28.24
N LEU A 317 -78.10 -15.47 28.41
CA LEU A 317 -77.54 -16.26 29.51
C LEU A 317 -77.87 -15.63 30.87
N GLU A 318 -77.67 -14.32 31.01
CA GLU A 318 -77.98 -13.59 32.25
C GLU A 318 -79.48 -13.67 32.59
N ILE A 319 -80.35 -13.59 31.58
CA ILE A 319 -81.79 -13.78 31.77
C ILE A 319 -82.11 -15.21 32.23
N ALA A 320 -81.48 -16.23 31.63
CA ALA A 320 -81.66 -17.63 32.02
C ALA A 320 -81.15 -17.90 33.46
N LYS A 321 -80.02 -17.31 33.85
CA LYS A 321 -79.50 -17.37 35.22
C LYS A 321 -80.45 -16.73 36.23
N LYS A 322 -81.00 -15.56 35.91
CA LYS A 322 -82.03 -14.92 36.74
C LYS A 322 -83.31 -15.75 36.85
N ARG A 323 -83.73 -16.42 35.77
CA ARG A 323 -84.87 -17.35 35.82
C ARG A 323 -84.60 -18.53 36.75
N LYS A 324 -83.41 -19.15 36.69
CA LYS A 324 -83.01 -20.20 37.65
C LYS A 324 -83.06 -19.67 39.09
N GLU A 325 -82.55 -18.47 39.34
CA GLU A 325 -82.57 -17.87 40.67
C GLU A 325 -84.00 -17.59 41.18
N GLN A 326 -84.92 -17.20 40.29
CA GLN A 326 -86.34 -17.06 40.62
C GLN A 326 -86.98 -18.41 40.94
N VAL A 327 -86.72 -19.45 40.14
CA VAL A 327 -87.23 -20.80 40.43
C VAL A 327 -86.69 -21.33 41.77
N LEU A 328 -85.42 -21.05 42.10
CA LEU A 328 -84.83 -21.39 43.40
C LEU A 328 -85.45 -20.60 44.57
N LYS A 329 -85.85 -19.34 44.36
CA LYS A 329 -86.56 -18.53 45.36
C LYS A 329 -87.99 -19.04 45.58
N ASP A 330 -88.69 -19.40 44.51
CA ASP A 330 -90.03 -20.00 44.57
C ASP A 330 -90.03 -21.37 45.27
N GLU A 331 -88.92 -22.11 45.16
CA GLU A 331 -88.68 -23.35 45.93
C GLU A 331 -88.36 -23.09 47.40
N ALA A 332 -87.61 -22.03 47.70
CA ALA A 332 -87.21 -21.68 49.07
C ALA A 332 -88.37 -21.12 49.91
N GLU A 333 -89.33 -20.40 49.30
CA GLU A 333 -90.50 -19.84 49.98
C GLU A 333 -91.59 -20.88 50.29
N ASN A 334 -91.65 -22.01 49.56
CA ASN A 334 -92.58 -23.13 49.83
C ASN A 334 -91.91 -24.29 50.57
N LYS A 335 -91.26 -23.97 51.70
CA LYS A 335 -90.61 -24.98 52.56
C LYS A 335 -91.65 -25.70 53.42
N ALA A 336 -92.23 -26.77 52.89
CA ALA A 336 -92.90 -27.77 53.73
C ALA A 336 -91.90 -28.36 54.74
N PRO A 337 -92.32 -28.69 55.98
CA PRO A 337 -91.45 -29.33 56.95
C PRO A 337 -90.90 -30.63 56.34
N ALA A 338 -89.62 -30.91 56.60
CA ALA A 338 -88.98 -32.15 56.16
C ALA A 338 -89.89 -33.35 56.47
N PRO A 339 -90.16 -34.25 55.51
CA PRO A 339 -90.90 -35.45 55.81
C PRO A 339 -90.05 -36.25 56.81
N THR A 340 -90.60 -36.43 58.01
CA THR A 340 -90.17 -37.50 58.91
C THR A 340 -90.17 -38.79 58.11
N LEU A 341 -88.98 -39.37 57.97
CA LEU A 341 -88.71 -40.64 57.30
C LEU A 341 -89.58 -41.74 57.90
N VAL A 342 -90.77 -41.97 57.34
CA VAL A 342 -91.55 -43.18 57.61
C VAL A 342 -90.87 -44.29 56.84
N ALA A 343 -90.31 -45.23 57.60
CA ALA A 343 -89.58 -46.43 57.20
C ALA A 343 -89.72 -46.86 55.72
N ALA A 344 -88.86 -46.31 54.86
CA ALA A 344 -88.29 -47.11 53.77
C ALA A 344 -87.51 -48.25 54.41
N ASN A 345 -87.62 -49.47 53.87
CA ASN A 345 -86.88 -50.66 54.34
C ASN A 345 -85.48 -50.27 54.86
N PRO A 346 -85.07 -50.69 56.07
CA PRO A 346 -83.76 -50.33 56.64
C PRO A 346 -82.61 -50.54 55.65
N GLN A 347 -82.69 -51.59 54.83
CA GLN A 347 -81.75 -51.89 53.74
C GLN A 347 -81.65 -50.80 52.65
N MET A 348 -82.73 -50.13 52.26
CA MET A 348 -82.72 -49.09 51.23
C MET A 348 -82.06 -47.79 51.71
N ARG A 349 -82.19 -47.44 53.00
CA ARG A 349 -81.44 -46.31 53.60
C ARG A 349 -79.94 -46.59 53.69
N PHE A 350 -79.55 -47.81 54.07
CA PHE A 350 -78.14 -48.20 54.08
C PHE A 350 -77.53 -48.19 52.68
N GLN A 351 -78.26 -48.68 51.66
CA GLN A 351 -77.81 -48.62 50.27
C GLN A 351 -77.73 -47.18 49.73
N ALA A 352 -78.69 -46.31 50.07
CA ALA A 352 -78.63 -44.89 49.69
C ALA A 352 -77.45 -44.14 50.36
N LEU A 353 -77.13 -44.45 51.62
CA LEU A 353 -75.95 -43.89 52.31
C LEU A 353 -74.63 -44.37 51.71
N ASP A 354 -74.55 -45.64 51.29
CA ASP A 354 -73.37 -46.19 50.60
C ASP A 354 -73.15 -45.56 49.22
N VAL A 355 -74.22 -45.43 48.42
CA VAL A 355 -74.20 -44.71 47.13
C VAL A 355 -73.85 -43.23 47.34
N GLN A 356 -74.34 -42.59 48.40
CA GLN A 356 -73.97 -41.21 48.73
C GLN A 356 -72.48 -41.08 49.10
N GLY A 357 -71.91 -42.04 49.83
CA GLY A 357 -70.48 -42.13 50.10
C GLY A 357 -69.66 -42.33 48.81
N ASN A 358 -70.16 -43.15 47.87
CA ASN A 358 -69.54 -43.33 46.55
C ASN A 358 -69.53 -42.03 45.73
N VAL A 359 -70.65 -41.32 45.69
CA VAL A 359 -70.77 -40.01 45.02
C VAL A 359 -69.75 -39.03 45.59
N GLN A 360 -69.64 -38.91 46.92
CA GLN A 360 -68.70 -37.98 47.54
C GLN A 360 -67.22 -38.35 47.28
N ARG A 361 -66.90 -39.66 47.23
CA ARG A 361 -65.56 -40.14 46.81
C ARG A 361 -65.27 -39.78 45.35
N LEU A 362 -66.22 -40.02 44.45
CA LEU A 362 -66.09 -39.67 43.03
C LEU A 362 -65.92 -38.16 42.85
N GLU A 363 -66.69 -37.32 43.54
CA GLU A 363 -66.51 -35.86 43.53
C GLU A 363 -65.14 -35.42 44.04
N SER A 364 -64.62 -36.06 45.09
CA SER A 364 -63.26 -35.78 45.59
C SER A 364 -62.20 -36.16 44.56
N SER A 365 -62.38 -37.26 43.82
CA SER A 365 -61.47 -37.69 42.76
C SER A 365 -61.52 -36.77 41.53
N ILE A 366 -62.70 -36.24 41.18
CA ILE A 366 -62.84 -35.21 40.13
C ILE A 366 -62.08 -33.95 40.55
N ARG A 367 -62.27 -33.47 41.79
CA ARG A 367 -61.54 -32.29 42.29
C ARG A 367 -60.02 -32.49 42.28
N ALA A 368 -59.55 -33.69 42.63
CA ALA A 368 -58.12 -34.02 42.55
C ALA A 368 -57.62 -33.97 41.10
N LYS A 369 -58.35 -34.55 40.15
CA LYS A 369 -58.01 -34.49 38.70
C LYS A 369 -58.08 -33.07 38.14
N GLU A 370 -59.01 -32.23 38.60
CA GLU A 370 -59.06 -30.82 38.21
C GLU A 370 -57.88 -30.00 38.71
N ILE A 371 -57.33 -30.33 39.87
CA ILE A 371 -56.09 -29.70 40.36
C ILE A 371 -54.91 -30.15 39.49
N GLU A 372 -54.80 -31.45 39.20
CA GLU A 372 -53.76 -32.00 38.31
C GLU A 372 -53.81 -31.38 36.91
N ILE A 373 -54.99 -31.29 36.30
CA ILE A 373 -55.17 -30.67 34.97
C ILE A 373 -54.77 -29.20 34.99
N ARG A 374 -55.16 -28.43 36.02
CA ARG A 374 -54.77 -27.01 36.14
C ARG A 374 -53.26 -26.83 36.29
N ASP A 375 -52.60 -27.70 37.05
CA ASP A 375 -51.15 -27.68 37.19
C ASP A 375 -50.46 -28.00 35.86
N LEU A 376 -50.90 -29.06 35.16
CA LEU A 376 -50.42 -29.40 33.82
C LEU A 376 -50.64 -28.26 32.83
N GLU A 377 -51.79 -27.58 32.85
CA GLU A 377 -52.05 -26.41 32.01
C GLU A 377 -51.10 -25.25 32.31
N ALA A 378 -50.82 -24.99 33.58
CA ALA A 378 -49.85 -23.96 33.99
C ALA A 378 -48.43 -24.30 33.48
N GLN A 379 -48.00 -25.56 33.62
CA GLN A 379 -46.71 -26.02 33.10
C GLN A 379 -46.63 -25.96 31.57
N ILE A 380 -47.68 -26.40 30.86
CA ILE A 380 -47.79 -26.32 29.40
C ILE A 380 -47.66 -24.86 28.94
N LYS A 381 -48.36 -23.94 29.60
CA LYS A 381 -48.29 -22.50 29.30
C LYS A 381 -46.89 -21.95 29.52
N GLN A 382 -46.21 -22.35 30.60
CA GLN A 382 -44.84 -21.93 30.88
C GLN A 382 -43.85 -22.44 29.83
N VAL A 383 -43.87 -23.74 29.52
CA VAL A 383 -43.01 -24.35 28.50
C VAL A 383 -43.27 -23.73 27.13
N LYS A 384 -44.54 -23.53 26.76
CA LYS A 384 -44.91 -22.87 25.51
C LYS A 384 -44.34 -21.45 25.42
N SER A 385 -44.48 -20.67 26.49
CA SER A 385 -43.91 -19.31 26.51
C SER A 385 -42.38 -19.29 26.39
N ALA A 386 -41.69 -20.32 26.91
CA ALA A 386 -40.25 -20.47 26.75
C ALA A 386 -39.87 -20.85 25.32
N MET A 387 -40.64 -21.75 24.69
CA MET A 387 -40.49 -22.10 23.27
C MET A 387 -40.68 -20.88 22.37
N ASP A 388 -41.77 -20.12 22.56
CA ASP A 388 -42.07 -18.92 21.76
C ASP A 388 -40.94 -17.88 21.82
N ARG A 389 -40.32 -17.71 23.02
CA ARG A 389 -39.16 -16.82 23.21
C ARG A 389 -37.93 -17.32 22.45
N LEU A 390 -37.61 -18.61 22.52
CA LEU A 390 -36.48 -19.19 21.81
C LEU A 390 -36.67 -19.15 20.30
N GLU A 391 -37.88 -19.45 19.83
CA GLU A 391 -38.23 -19.40 18.42
C GLU A 391 -38.13 -17.97 17.88
N ALA A 392 -38.60 -16.97 18.63
CA ALA A 392 -38.41 -15.56 18.29
C ALA A 392 -36.92 -15.13 18.28
N GLN A 393 -36.07 -15.74 19.12
CA GLN A 393 -34.62 -15.50 19.10
C GLN A 393 -33.95 -16.12 17.88
N ILE A 394 -34.29 -17.37 17.54
CA ILE A 394 -33.76 -18.09 16.37
C ILE A 394 -34.18 -17.38 15.08
N ASN A 395 -35.45 -16.98 14.95
CA ASN A 395 -35.96 -16.29 13.76
C ASN A 395 -35.38 -14.87 13.57
N ALA A 396 -34.90 -14.24 14.65
CA ALA A 396 -34.24 -12.93 14.60
C ALA A 396 -32.73 -13.02 14.29
N ALA A 397 -32.14 -14.22 14.31
CA ALA A 397 -30.70 -14.42 14.14
C ALA A 397 -30.15 -14.03 12.75
N PRO A 398 -30.82 -14.31 11.60
CA PRO A 398 -30.26 -14.03 10.28
C PRO A 398 -29.95 -12.55 10.01
N LEU A 399 -30.72 -11.63 10.62
CA LEU A 399 -30.50 -10.18 10.49
C LEU A 399 -29.24 -9.70 11.25
N GLY A 400 -28.86 -10.40 12.32
CA GLY A 400 -27.65 -10.14 13.08
C GLY A 400 -26.41 -10.82 12.48
N GLU A 401 -26.60 -11.96 11.84
CA GLU A 401 -25.52 -12.78 11.27
C GLU A 401 -24.71 -12.04 10.20
N GLN A 402 -25.36 -11.31 9.30
CA GLN A 402 -24.66 -10.53 8.27
C GLN A 402 -23.71 -9.50 8.90
N LYS A 403 -24.23 -8.67 9.82
CA LYS A 403 -23.42 -7.64 10.51
C LYS A 403 -22.31 -8.24 11.37
N TYR A 404 -22.58 -9.36 12.04
CA TYR A 404 -21.59 -10.06 12.85
C TYR A 404 -20.47 -10.63 11.99
N SER A 405 -20.81 -11.26 10.86
CA SER A 405 -19.85 -11.79 9.89
C SER A 405 -18.99 -10.67 9.27
N ASP A 406 -19.61 -9.54 8.94
CA ASP A 406 -18.90 -8.35 8.45
C ASP A 406 -17.90 -7.82 9.50
N LEU A 407 -18.34 -7.64 10.75
CA LEU A 407 -17.46 -7.22 11.86
C LEU A 407 -16.32 -8.23 12.11
N LEU A 408 -16.61 -9.53 12.07
CA LEU A 408 -15.59 -10.57 12.23
C LEU A 408 -14.53 -10.48 11.14
N ARG A 409 -14.96 -10.35 9.88
CA ARG A 409 -14.09 -10.22 8.71
C ARG A 409 -13.26 -8.94 8.78
N GLU A 410 -13.86 -7.81 9.12
CA GLU A 410 -13.15 -6.54 9.31
C GLU A 410 -12.09 -6.65 10.41
N ARG A 411 -12.43 -7.27 11.54
CA ARG A 411 -11.50 -7.53 12.65
C ARG A 411 -10.37 -8.47 12.24
N ASP A 412 -10.64 -9.50 11.43
CA ASP A 412 -9.60 -10.40 10.91
C ASP A 412 -8.64 -9.68 9.95
N LEU A 413 -9.18 -8.84 9.05
CA LEU A 413 -8.38 -8.00 8.15
C LEU A 413 -7.52 -6.99 8.94
N ALA A 414 -8.09 -6.33 9.95
CA ALA A 414 -7.38 -5.41 10.83
C ALA A 414 -6.27 -6.13 11.62
N SER A 415 -6.55 -7.33 12.13
CA SER A 415 -5.56 -8.17 12.83
C SER A 415 -4.42 -8.59 11.91
N ALA A 416 -4.73 -8.99 10.66
CA ALA A 416 -3.72 -9.33 9.67
C ALA A 416 -2.83 -8.12 9.32
N LYS A 417 -3.43 -6.95 9.08
CA LYS A 417 -2.73 -5.69 8.81
C LYS A 417 -1.83 -5.28 9.99
N TYR A 418 -2.33 -5.38 11.22
CA TYR A 418 -1.54 -5.12 12.42
C TYR A 418 -0.30 -6.04 12.49
N LYS A 419 -0.48 -7.36 12.31
CA LYS A 419 0.63 -8.33 12.33
C LYS A 419 1.65 -8.08 11.22
N GLU A 420 1.20 -7.71 10.03
CA GLU A 420 2.08 -7.35 8.92
C GLU A 420 2.91 -6.11 9.25
N LEU A 421 2.28 -5.05 9.77
CA LEU A 421 2.96 -3.82 10.16
C LEU A 421 3.90 -4.01 11.36
N ASP A 422 3.55 -4.87 12.31
CA ASP A 422 4.39 -5.23 13.45
C ASP A 422 5.66 -5.95 12.98
N GLY A 423 5.51 -6.95 12.10
CA GLY A 423 6.66 -7.61 11.47
C GLY A 423 7.49 -6.69 10.56
N ALA A 424 6.86 -5.72 9.90
CA ALA A 424 7.57 -4.69 9.12
C ALA A 424 8.34 -3.72 10.03
N LEU A 425 7.78 -3.35 11.17
CA LEU A 425 8.43 -2.52 12.19
C LEU A 425 9.65 -3.23 12.78
N ASP A 426 9.55 -4.52 13.10
CA ASP A 426 10.69 -5.31 13.59
C ASP A 426 11.85 -5.31 12.59
N LYS A 427 11.55 -5.48 11.29
CA LYS A 427 12.55 -5.40 10.22
C LYS A 427 13.15 -3.99 10.10
N ALA A 428 12.34 -2.95 10.21
CA ALA A 428 12.80 -1.57 10.17
C ALA A 428 13.71 -1.23 11.37
N GLN A 429 13.34 -1.68 12.58
CA GLN A 429 14.15 -1.54 13.79
C GLN A 429 15.47 -2.29 13.68
N LEU A 430 15.46 -3.52 13.14
CA LEU A 430 16.69 -4.25 12.85
C LEU A 430 17.60 -3.49 11.88
N GLY A 431 17.02 -2.87 10.84
CA GLY A 431 17.75 -1.98 9.93
C GLY A 431 18.35 -0.76 10.62
N GLN A 432 17.59 -0.11 11.50
CA GLN A 432 18.05 1.01 12.32
C GLN A 432 19.19 0.60 13.26
N ASP A 433 19.09 -0.55 13.90
CA ASP A 433 20.11 -1.08 14.79
C ASP A 433 21.40 -1.40 14.03
N LEU A 434 21.30 -2.03 12.84
CA LEU A 434 22.45 -2.29 11.98
C LEU A 434 23.15 -1.00 11.53
N GLU A 435 22.38 0.05 11.22
CA GLU A 435 22.93 1.37 10.90
C GLU A 435 23.64 1.99 12.11
N SER A 436 23.03 1.94 13.30
CA SER A 436 23.61 2.47 14.54
C SER A 436 24.92 1.77 14.94
N ARG A 437 25.05 0.48 14.58
CA ARG A 437 26.25 -0.34 14.80
C ARG A 437 27.30 -0.19 13.69
N GLY A 438 27.05 0.63 12.67
CA GLY A 438 27.96 0.83 11.54
C GLY A 438 28.11 -0.40 10.63
N GLN A 439 27.13 -1.32 10.66
CA GLN A 439 27.07 -2.54 9.84
C GLN A 439 26.21 -2.37 8.57
N GLY A 440 25.67 -1.17 8.35
CA GLY A 440 25.04 -0.77 7.09
C GLY A 440 26.05 -0.57 5.97
N GLU A 441 25.55 -0.33 4.76
CA GLU A 441 26.41 0.06 3.65
C GLU A 441 26.96 1.48 3.87
N ARG A 442 28.29 1.61 3.78
CA ARG A 442 29.02 2.83 4.11
C ARG A 442 30.08 3.15 3.07
N LEU A 443 30.40 4.44 2.97
CA LEU A 443 31.55 4.93 2.24
C LEU A 443 32.79 4.79 3.12
N GLU A 444 33.77 4.05 2.62
CA GLU A 444 35.06 3.87 3.25
C GLU A 444 36.14 4.50 2.38
N LEU A 445 37.01 5.30 2.99
CA LEU A 445 38.14 5.90 2.28
C LEU A 445 39.14 4.80 1.93
N LEU A 446 39.26 4.48 0.64
CA LEU A 446 40.19 3.46 0.18
C LEU A 446 41.60 4.03 0.03
N ASP A 447 41.70 5.18 -0.65
CA ASP A 447 42.95 5.89 -0.85
C ASP A 447 42.77 7.38 -0.54
N THR A 448 43.68 7.89 0.28
CA THR A 448 43.69 9.29 0.71
C THR A 448 44.03 10.24 -0.45
N ALA A 449 43.75 11.53 -0.29
CA ALA A 449 44.06 12.54 -1.31
C ALA A 449 45.57 12.55 -1.64
N SER A 450 45.90 12.10 -2.84
CA SER A 450 47.28 12.02 -3.32
C SER A 450 47.95 13.40 -3.34
N LEU A 451 49.22 13.51 -2.94
CA LEU A 451 50.00 14.73 -3.15
C LEU A 451 50.69 14.67 -4.53
N PRO A 452 50.21 15.40 -5.54
CA PRO A 452 50.76 15.35 -6.89
C PRO A 452 52.21 15.84 -6.92
N GLN A 453 53.09 15.02 -7.50
CA GLN A 453 54.52 15.33 -7.67
C GLN A 453 54.81 16.05 -8.98
N TYR A 454 54.00 15.81 -10.01
CA TYR A 454 54.15 16.37 -11.35
C TYR A 454 52.87 17.10 -11.77
N PRO A 455 52.97 18.16 -12.58
CA PRO A 455 51.79 18.85 -13.10
C PRO A 455 51.07 18.00 -14.15
N THR A 456 49.75 17.87 -14.01
CA THR A 456 48.90 17.06 -14.89
C THR A 456 48.46 17.84 -16.12
N GLU A 457 48.31 19.16 -15.99
CA GLU A 457 47.93 20.07 -17.07
C GLU A 457 48.87 21.28 -17.16
N PRO A 458 49.17 21.77 -18.38
CA PRO A 458 48.78 21.23 -19.69
C PRO A 458 49.63 20.03 -20.14
N LYS A 459 49.05 19.12 -20.93
CA LYS A 459 49.77 17.99 -21.56
C LYS A 459 50.69 18.50 -22.68
N ARG A 460 51.85 19.04 -22.28
CA ARG A 460 52.80 19.77 -23.14
C ARG A 460 53.11 19.08 -24.48
N PRO A 461 53.48 17.78 -24.54
CA PRO A 461 53.80 17.14 -25.81
C PRO A 461 52.60 17.06 -26.76
N GLN A 462 51.38 16.90 -26.23
CA GLN A 462 50.17 16.85 -27.05
C GLN A 462 49.86 18.20 -27.67
N VAL A 463 49.95 19.28 -26.89
CA VAL A 463 49.67 20.64 -27.40
C VAL A 463 50.71 21.06 -28.44
N ILE A 464 52.00 20.77 -28.21
CA ILE A 464 53.05 21.04 -29.19
C ILE A 464 52.83 20.23 -30.49
N GLY A 465 52.47 18.96 -30.36
CA GLY A 465 52.18 18.10 -31.51
C GLY A 465 50.97 18.58 -32.33
N ILE A 466 49.88 18.96 -31.67
CA ILE A 466 48.69 19.53 -32.31
C ILE A 466 49.05 20.84 -33.03
N GLY A 467 49.78 21.73 -32.35
CA GLY A 467 50.24 23.00 -32.92
C GLY A 467 51.09 22.83 -34.19
N ALA A 468 52.05 21.91 -34.14
CA ALA A 468 52.88 21.55 -35.30
C ALA A 468 52.04 20.97 -36.45
N GLY A 469 51.05 20.11 -36.13
CA GLY A 469 50.12 19.54 -37.11
C GLY A 469 49.25 20.60 -37.80
N ILE A 470 48.69 21.55 -37.03
CA ILE A 470 47.93 22.69 -37.57
C ILE A 470 48.81 23.54 -38.48
N GLY A 471 50.04 23.81 -38.07
CA GLY A 471 51.02 24.54 -38.87
C GLY A 471 51.32 23.92 -40.22
N LEU A 472 51.52 22.61 -40.23
CA LEU A 472 51.80 21.85 -41.44
C LEU A 472 50.58 21.89 -42.38
N LEU A 473 49.38 21.63 -41.84
CA LEU A 473 48.13 21.66 -42.61
C LEU A 473 47.90 23.05 -43.22
N LEU A 474 48.03 24.11 -42.42
CA LEU A 474 47.87 25.48 -42.88
C LEU A 474 48.92 25.85 -43.93
N GLY A 475 50.15 25.37 -43.78
CA GLY A 475 51.21 25.47 -44.77
C GLY A 475 50.85 24.80 -46.11
N ILE A 476 50.32 23.57 -46.08
CA ILE A 476 49.84 22.86 -47.27
C ILE A 476 48.69 23.62 -47.94
N VAL A 477 47.72 24.11 -47.17
CA VAL A 477 46.57 24.86 -47.71
C VAL A 477 47.02 26.15 -48.38
N ILE A 478 47.95 26.90 -47.77
CA ILE A 478 48.51 28.11 -48.39
C ILE A 478 49.28 27.76 -49.66
N ALA A 479 50.09 26.69 -49.64
CA ALA A 479 50.82 26.23 -50.82
C ALA A 479 49.87 25.82 -51.95
N ALA A 480 48.82 25.06 -51.63
CA ALA A 480 47.81 24.62 -52.59
C ALA A 480 46.99 25.79 -53.15
N ALA A 481 46.58 26.75 -52.31
CA ALA A 481 45.86 27.94 -52.74
C ALA A 481 46.72 28.82 -53.65
N ARG A 482 48.03 28.90 -53.38
CA ARG A 482 48.98 29.63 -54.21
C ARG A 482 49.21 28.93 -55.55
N GLU A 483 49.36 27.60 -55.53
CA GLU A 483 49.47 26.81 -56.76
C GLU A 483 48.18 26.89 -57.59
N ALA A 484 47.00 26.88 -56.97
CA ALA A 484 45.73 27.00 -57.66
C ALA A 484 45.58 28.35 -58.39
N LYS A 485 46.14 29.43 -57.83
CA LYS A 485 46.17 30.79 -58.41
C LYS A 485 47.28 30.98 -59.45
N ASP A 486 48.27 30.10 -59.51
CA ASP A 486 49.34 30.18 -60.49
C ASP A 486 48.87 29.56 -61.81
N THR A 487 48.77 30.39 -62.85
CA THR A 487 48.31 29.99 -64.19
C THR A 487 49.46 29.68 -65.15
N SER A 488 50.70 29.59 -64.66
CA SER A 488 51.88 29.30 -65.48
C SER A 488 51.96 27.83 -65.91
N LEU A 489 52.27 27.57 -67.19
CA LEU A 489 52.57 26.24 -67.72
C LEU A 489 53.99 25.85 -67.33
N LYS A 490 54.14 24.85 -66.45
CA LYS A 490 55.43 24.52 -65.81
C LYS A 490 56.06 23.23 -66.33
N ASN A 491 55.25 22.23 -66.68
CA ASN A 491 55.75 20.96 -67.19
C ASN A 491 55.53 20.83 -68.70
N MET A 492 56.42 20.10 -69.39
CA MET A 492 56.24 19.79 -70.82
C MET A 492 54.98 18.96 -71.06
N LYS A 493 54.60 18.14 -70.06
CA LYS A 493 53.33 17.41 -70.04
C LYS A 493 52.13 18.39 -70.04
N ASP A 494 52.21 19.50 -69.31
CA ASP A 494 51.15 20.53 -69.27
C ASP A 494 51.05 21.31 -70.57
N VAL A 495 52.21 21.68 -71.17
CA VAL A 495 52.25 22.36 -72.47
C VAL A 495 51.63 21.46 -73.55
N ARG A 496 52.00 20.18 -73.59
CA ARG A 496 51.42 19.21 -74.53
C ARG A 496 49.92 19.02 -74.32
N ALA A 497 49.47 18.93 -73.07
CA ALA A 497 48.05 18.77 -72.75
C ALA A 497 47.22 20.02 -73.10
N TYR A 498 47.80 21.21 -72.92
CA TYR A 498 47.13 22.49 -73.16
C TYR A 498 47.11 22.89 -74.65
N THR A 499 48.21 22.66 -75.39
CA THR A 499 48.31 23.05 -76.80
C THR A 499 47.94 21.93 -77.77
N GLN A 500 47.88 20.67 -77.32
CA GLN A 500 47.73 19.45 -78.14
C GLN A 500 48.76 19.31 -79.28
N MET A 501 49.88 20.03 -79.21
CA MET A 501 50.93 20.01 -80.23
C MET A 501 52.12 19.12 -79.83
N ALA A 502 52.82 18.58 -80.83
CA ALA A 502 54.07 17.85 -80.62
C ALA A 502 55.20 18.81 -80.21
N ILE A 503 55.87 18.49 -79.10
CA ILE A 503 57.00 19.27 -78.59
C ILE A 503 58.27 18.84 -79.33
N LEU A 504 58.86 19.74 -80.14
CA LEU A 504 60.02 19.46 -80.99
C LEU A 504 61.37 19.52 -80.25
N GLY A 505 61.41 20.18 -79.08
CA GLY A 505 62.61 20.30 -78.27
C GLY A 505 62.36 21.16 -77.04
N SER A 506 63.21 21.02 -76.04
CA SER A 506 63.18 21.82 -74.83
C SER A 506 64.54 22.43 -74.55
N VAL A 507 64.58 23.73 -74.27
CA VAL A 507 65.79 24.37 -73.78
C VAL A 507 65.84 24.18 -72.26
N PRO A 508 66.76 23.37 -71.72
CA PRO A 508 66.89 23.24 -70.29
C PRO A 508 67.36 24.58 -69.71
N LEU A 509 66.69 25.04 -68.64
CA LEU A 509 67.19 26.17 -67.89
C LEU A 509 68.50 25.73 -67.20
N LEU A 510 69.63 26.37 -67.54
CA LEU A 510 70.86 26.20 -66.77
C LEU A 510 70.69 26.86 -65.40
N GLU A 511 70.35 26.07 -64.38
CA GLU A 511 70.15 26.49 -62.98
C GLU A 511 71.39 27.11 -62.31
N ASN A 512 72.53 27.17 -63.00
CA ASN A 512 73.82 27.65 -62.50
C ASN A 512 74.12 29.13 -62.81
N ASP A 513 73.11 29.95 -63.05
CA ASP A 513 73.31 31.39 -63.25
C ASP A 513 73.60 32.12 -61.91
N PHE A 514 74.59 33.02 -61.87
CA PHE A 514 75.09 33.65 -60.64
C PHE A 514 73.99 34.42 -59.87
N VAL A 515 72.95 34.88 -60.58
CA VAL A 515 71.80 35.61 -60.03
C VAL A 515 70.87 34.69 -59.21
N VAL A 516 70.66 33.44 -59.65
CA VAL A 516 69.81 32.46 -58.96
C VAL A 516 70.49 31.95 -57.68
N ARG A 517 71.83 31.83 -57.68
CA ARG A 517 72.63 31.51 -56.49
C ARG A 517 72.52 32.60 -55.40
N ARG A 518 72.50 33.87 -55.77
CA ARG A 518 72.35 34.97 -54.78
C ARG A 518 70.98 34.93 -54.10
N ARG A 519 69.90 34.73 -54.87
CA ARG A 519 68.52 34.69 -54.33
C ARG A 519 68.25 33.45 -53.47
N SER A 520 68.77 32.29 -53.86
CA SER A 520 68.67 31.05 -53.08
C SER A 520 69.53 31.07 -51.82
N ARG A 521 70.74 31.67 -51.86
CA ARG A 521 71.56 31.89 -50.65
C ARG A 521 70.90 32.85 -49.67
N ILE A 522 70.30 33.95 -50.15
CA ILE A 522 69.59 34.90 -49.28
C ILE A 522 68.37 34.24 -48.64
N SER A 523 67.59 33.44 -49.38
CA SER A 523 66.46 32.72 -48.78
C SER A 523 66.91 31.64 -47.79
N TRP A 524 68.01 30.95 -48.06
CA TRP A 524 68.59 29.97 -47.13
C TRP A 524 69.16 30.63 -45.86
N LEU A 525 69.83 31.78 -45.99
CA LEU A 525 70.25 32.62 -44.86
C LEU A 525 69.04 33.13 -44.06
N GLY A 526 67.95 33.51 -44.73
CA GLY A 526 66.70 33.91 -44.08
C GLY A 526 66.04 32.77 -43.28
N TRP A 527 65.99 31.57 -43.83
CA TRP A 527 65.43 30.41 -43.12
C TRP A 527 66.31 29.92 -41.97
N THR A 528 67.63 29.93 -42.15
CA THR A 528 68.57 29.55 -41.08
C THR A 528 68.51 30.54 -39.92
N THR A 529 68.50 31.84 -40.19
CA THR A 529 68.30 32.88 -39.14
C THR A 529 66.95 32.76 -38.45
N ALA A 530 65.86 32.50 -39.19
CA ALA A 530 64.53 32.25 -38.62
C ALA A 530 64.51 31.01 -37.70
N CYS A 531 65.16 29.91 -38.11
CA CYS A 531 65.29 28.71 -37.28
C CYS A 531 66.10 28.96 -36.00
N VAL A 532 67.21 29.71 -36.09
CA VAL A 532 68.02 30.06 -34.92
C VAL A 532 67.22 30.93 -33.95
N MET A 533 66.52 31.95 -34.45
CA MET A 533 65.64 32.79 -33.64
C MET A 533 64.53 31.98 -32.97
N ALA A 534 63.89 31.08 -33.71
CA ALA A 534 62.88 30.16 -33.18
C ALA A 534 63.44 29.25 -32.08
N ALA A 535 64.63 28.69 -32.27
CA ALA A 535 65.28 27.86 -31.27
C ALA A 535 65.60 28.66 -29.99
N VAL A 536 66.09 29.90 -30.14
CA VAL A 536 66.40 30.79 -29.00
C VAL A 536 65.13 31.17 -28.23
N THR A 537 64.03 31.51 -28.92
CA THR A 537 62.78 31.87 -28.24
C THR A 537 62.16 30.68 -27.51
N MET A 538 62.19 29.49 -28.12
CA MET A 538 61.74 28.25 -27.48
C MET A 538 62.61 27.89 -26.28
N ALA A 539 63.94 27.92 -26.41
CA ALA A 539 64.86 27.63 -25.32
C ALA A 539 64.71 28.65 -24.18
N GLY A 540 64.60 29.94 -24.49
CA GLY A 540 64.38 31.00 -23.52
C GLY A 540 63.07 30.81 -22.74
N SER A 541 61.99 30.42 -23.42
CA SER A 541 60.71 30.10 -22.78
C SER A 541 60.80 28.91 -21.82
N ILE A 542 61.54 27.87 -22.19
CA ILE A 542 61.74 26.68 -21.36
C ILE A 542 62.58 27.02 -20.13
N VAL A 543 63.68 27.75 -20.32
CA VAL A 543 64.55 28.18 -19.22
C VAL A 543 63.80 29.07 -18.24
N TYR A 544 63.07 30.09 -18.73
CA TYR A 544 62.26 30.97 -17.90
C TYR A 544 61.27 30.20 -17.03
N TYR A 545 60.62 29.18 -17.61
CA TYR A 545 59.69 28.33 -16.89
C TYR A 545 60.36 27.55 -15.74
N TYR A 546 61.54 26.97 -15.96
CA TYR A 546 62.23 26.23 -14.90
C TYR A 546 62.84 27.16 -13.84
N THR A 547 63.35 28.33 -14.22
CA THR A 547 63.97 29.27 -13.27
C THR A 547 62.97 30.00 -12.39
N THR A 548 61.72 30.14 -12.83
CA THR A 548 60.64 30.75 -12.01
C THR A 548 59.95 29.75 -11.10
N LYS A 549 60.24 28.45 -11.23
CA LYS A 549 59.56 27.36 -10.50
C LYS A 549 60.44 26.53 -9.56
N LEU A 550 61.77 26.63 -9.67
CA LEU A 550 62.70 26.25 -8.59
C LEU A 550 62.57 27.26 -7.44
#